data_AF-A0A3D6CCI9-F1
#
_entry.id   AF-A0A3D6CCI9-F1
#
_cell.length_a   1.000
_cell.length_b   1.000
_cell.length_c   1.000
_cell.angle_alpha   90.00
_cell.angle_beta   90.00
_cell.angle_gamma   90.00
#
_symmetry.space_group_name_H-M   'P 1'
#
loop_
_entity.id
_entity.type
_entity.pdbx_description
1 polymer ?
#
loop_
_entity_poly.entity_id
_entity_poly.type
_entity_poly.pdbx_seq_one_letter_code
_entity_poly.pdbx_strand_id
1 'polypeptide(L)'
;VVFPVHCVIDSCQEPVFNGLKDPFYAVDSRDYQVIQPNHERLRTMEAHILAIEKSRPHVPYERAIMAMRFNRYMIGTQFHPEADAVGMALYLQTEDKKKTVIENHGYEKWESMIEQLNDPDKIMYTYAHVLPNFLQHAIGLRVAVPA
;
A
#
# COMPACT_ATOMS: atom_id res chain seq x y z
N VAL A 1 -1.67 5.08 9.48
CA VAL A 1 -2.32 6.19 8.76
C VAL A 1 -2.58 5.76 7.31
N VAL A 2 -3.53 6.37 6.60
CA VAL A 2 -3.76 6.06 5.17
C VAL A 2 -2.94 7.00 4.31
N PHE A 3 -2.25 6.46 3.32
CA PHE A 3 -1.40 7.26 2.42
C PHE A 3 -1.60 6.86 0.95
N PRO A 4 -1.41 7.82 0.02
CA PRO A 4 -1.32 7.50 -1.40
C PRO A 4 0.01 6.78 -1.68
N VAL A 5 -0.10 5.64 -2.34
CA VAL A 5 0.99 4.84 -2.86
C VAL A 5 1.01 4.97 -4.37
N HIS A 6 2.18 5.26 -4.93
CA HIS A 6 2.36 5.46 -6.36
C HIS A 6 3.14 4.31 -6.95
N CYS A 7 2.67 3.82 -8.08
CA CYS A 7 3.46 2.86 -8.86
C CYS A 7 4.66 3.58 -9.48
N VAL A 8 5.77 2.84 -9.63
CA VAL A 8 6.86 3.28 -10.51
C VAL A 8 6.41 3.09 -11.96
N ILE A 9 6.93 3.91 -12.88
CA ILE A 9 6.67 3.78 -14.32
C ILE A 9 6.88 2.32 -14.76
N ASP A 10 5.96 1.81 -15.57
CA ASP A 10 5.87 0.41 -16.04
C ASP A 10 5.51 -0.65 -14.98
N SER A 11 5.62 -0.35 -13.68
CA SER A 11 5.26 -1.28 -12.60
C SER A 11 3.75 -1.36 -12.33
N CYS A 12 2.92 -0.45 -12.88
CA CYS A 12 1.46 -0.57 -12.82
C CYS A 12 0.93 -1.84 -13.53
N GLN A 13 1.73 -2.42 -14.42
CA GLN A 13 1.39 -3.66 -15.14
C GLN A 13 1.67 -4.92 -14.32
N GLU A 14 2.23 -4.78 -13.11
CA GLU A 14 2.47 -5.89 -12.22
C GLU A 14 1.12 -6.58 -11.87
N PRO A 15 0.97 -7.90 -12.09
CA PRO A 15 -0.29 -8.60 -11.87
C PRO A 15 -0.95 -8.37 -10.51
N VAL A 16 -0.18 -8.19 -9.43
CA VAL A 16 -0.76 -7.94 -8.11
C VAL A 16 -1.49 -6.59 -8.02
N PHE A 17 -1.14 -5.63 -8.86
CA PHE A 17 -1.76 -4.30 -8.90
C PHE A 17 -2.84 -4.16 -9.96
N ASN A 18 -3.18 -5.25 -10.67
CA ASN A 18 -4.24 -5.21 -11.66
C ASN A 18 -5.56 -4.69 -11.06
N GLY A 19 -6.17 -3.70 -11.73
CA GLY A 19 -7.39 -3.03 -11.30
C GLY A 19 -7.17 -1.84 -10.37
N LEU A 20 -5.98 -1.62 -9.81
CA LEU A 20 -5.69 -0.48 -8.94
C LEU A 20 -5.54 0.84 -9.73
N LYS A 21 -5.95 1.95 -9.10
CA LYS A 21 -5.70 3.32 -9.57
C LYS A 21 -4.26 3.72 -9.21
N ASP A 22 -3.72 4.74 -9.89
CA ASP A 22 -2.48 5.40 -9.48
C ASP A 22 -2.74 6.89 -9.18
N PRO A 23 -2.55 7.36 -7.93
CA PRO A 23 -2.21 6.57 -6.75
C PRO A 23 -3.37 5.67 -6.30
N PHE A 24 -3.03 4.57 -5.63
CA PHE A 24 -3.96 3.84 -4.77
C PHE A 24 -3.71 4.21 -3.31
N TYR A 25 -4.64 3.88 -2.42
CA TYR A 25 -4.54 4.21 -1.00
C TYR A 25 -4.36 2.96 -0.17
N ALA A 26 -3.39 2.98 0.73
CA ALA A 26 -3.12 1.86 1.61
C ALA A 26 -2.90 2.32 3.05
N VAL A 27 -3.10 1.40 3.98
CA VAL A 27 -2.75 1.60 5.39
C VAL A 27 -1.24 1.43 5.53
N ASP A 28 -0.61 2.43 6.14
CA ASP A 28 0.79 2.41 6.53
C ASP A 28 0.89 2.55 8.07
N SER A 29 1.56 1.60 8.71
CA SER A 29 1.71 1.53 10.17
C SER A 29 3.08 0.96 10.52
N ARG A 30 4.12 1.78 10.37
CA ARG A 30 5.52 1.37 10.56
C ARG A 30 6.33 2.43 11.30
N ASP A 31 7.29 1.97 12.08
CA ASP A 31 8.29 2.84 12.76
C ASP A 31 9.54 3.06 11.89
N TYR A 32 9.75 2.19 10.90
CA TYR A 32 10.92 2.20 10.02
C TYR A 32 10.50 2.19 8.56
N GLN A 33 11.32 2.81 7.72
CA GLN A 33 11.09 2.86 6.28
C GLN A 33 12.33 2.40 5.50
N VAL A 34 12.10 1.57 4.48
CA VAL A 34 13.14 1.23 3.49
C VAL A 34 13.29 2.37 2.48
N ILE A 35 14.47 2.99 2.47
CA ILE A 35 14.90 4.08 1.59
C ILE A 35 16.28 3.75 1.00
N GLN A 36 16.72 4.54 0.02
CA GLN A 36 18.06 4.46 -0.58
C GLN A 36 18.52 3.03 -0.94
N PRO A 37 17.78 2.31 -1.81
CA PRO A 37 18.14 0.95 -2.17
C PRO A 37 19.49 0.89 -2.90
N ASN A 38 20.26 -0.17 -2.67
CA ASN A 38 21.45 -0.44 -3.47
C ASN A 38 21.03 -0.94 -4.87
N HIS A 39 21.02 -0.05 -5.85
CA HIS A 39 20.58 -0.36 -7.21
C HIS A 39 21.45 -1.39 -7.95
N GLU A 40 22.76 -1.47 -7.66
CA GLU A 40 23.61 -2.53 -8.23
C GLU A 40 23.14 -3.90 -7.75
N ARG A 41 22.87 -4.02 -6.44
CA ARG A 41 22.39 -5.28 -5.86
C ARG A 41 21.01 -5.66 -6.39
N LEU A 42 20.10 -4.70 -6.55
CA LEU A 42 18.79 -4.97 -7.13
C LEU A 42 18.90 -5.51 -8.56
N ARG A 43 19.77 -4.93 -9.39
CA ARG A 43 20.02 -5.43 -10.75
C ARG A 43 20.55 -6.86 -10.75
N THR A 44 21.53 -7.16 -9.90
CA THR A 44 22.09 -8.52 -9.78
C THR A 44 21.06 -9.55 -9.32
N MET A 45 20.06 -9.12 -8.55
CA MET A 45 18.96 -9.96 -8.08
C MET A 45 17.78 -10.06 -9.07
N GLU A 46 17.81 -9.30 -10.17
CA GLU A 46 16.65 -9.08 -11.04
C GLU A 46 15.41 -8.61 -10.26
N ALA A 47 15.65 -7.79 -9.22
CA ALA A 47 14.62 -7.24 -8.36
C ALA A 47 14.15 -5.87 -8.88
N HIS A 48 12.85 -5.61 -8.74
CA HIS A 48 12.20 -4.42 -9.26
C HIS A 48 11.41 -3.70 -8.18
N ILE A 49 11.63 -2.39 -8.04
CA ILE A 49 10.79 -1.54 -7.20
C ILE A 49 9.48 -1.31 -7.92
N LEU A 50 8.38 -1.64 -7.27
CA LEU A 50 7.06 -1.61 -7.88
C LEU A 50 6.29 -0.35 -7.52
N ALA A 51 6.40 0.09 -6.27
CA ALA A 51 5.70 1.26 -5.79
C ALA A 51 6.54 2.05 -4.77
N ILE A 52 6.28 3.34 -4.67
CA ILE A 52 6.95 4.29 -3.80
C ILE A 52 5.94 5.21 -3.12
N GLU A 53 6.36 5.82 -2.02
CA GLU A 53 5.60 6.86 -1.36
C GLU A 53 5.55 8.12 -2.25
N LYS A 54 4.43 8.86 -2.16
CA LYS A 54 4.11 10.14 -2.83
C LYS A 54 5.21 10.72 -3.72
N SER A 55 5.02 10.66 -5.04
CA SER A 55 5.94 11.28 -6.00
C SER A 55 5.94 12.81 -5.86
N ARG A 56 7.08 13.39 -5.47
CA ARG A 56 7.30 14.85 -5.44
C ARG A 56 8.47 15.20 -6.37
N PRO A 57 8.23 15.45 -7.66
CA PRO A 57 9.31 15.70 -8.62
C PRO A 57 10.05 17.02 -8.37
N HIS A 58 9.40 17.97 -7.70
CA HIS A 58 9.96 19.32 -7.47
C HIS A 58 10.71 19.47 -6.14
N VAL A 59 10.76 18.43 -5.30
CA VAL A 59 11.48 18.48 -4.01
C VAL A 59 12.23 17.16 -3.81
N PRO A 60 13.55 17.17 -3.57
CA PRO A 60 14.37 15.97 -3.45
C PRO A 60 14.21 15.33 -2.06
N TYR A 61 12.97 14.98 -1.68
CA TYR A 61 12.73 14.16 -0.50
C TYR A 61 12.96 12.69 -0.82
N GLU A 62 13.58 11.99 0.14
CA GLU A 62 13.68 10.54 0.11
C GLU A 62 12.29 9.91 0.11
N ARG A 63 12.13 8.84 -0.68
CA ARG A 63 10.85 8.16 -0.86
C ARG A 63 10.98 6.74 -0.36
N ALA A 64 10.10 6.35 0.54
CA ALA A 64 10.05 4.98 0.98
C ALA A 64 9.60 4.07 -0.16
N ILE A 65 10.24 2.90 -0.28
CA ILE A 65 9.83 1.85 -1.21
C ILE A 65 8.56 1.20 -0.68
N MET A 66 7.42 1.37 -1.33
CA MET A 66 6.16 0.82 -0.83
C MET A 66 5.94 -0.62 -1.25
N ALA A 67 6.47 -1.04 -2.39
CA ALA A 67 6.45 -2.43 -2.83
C ALA A 67 7.65 -2.78 -3.71
N MET A 68 8.05 -4.04 -3.67
CA MET A 68 9.17 -4.57 -4.46
C MET A 68 8.93 -6.03 -4.86
N ARG A 69 9.26 -6.37 -6.10
CA ARG A 69 9.40 -7.74 -6.58
C ARG A 69 10.85 -8.16 -6.36
N PHE A 70 11.07 -9.13 -5.49
CA PHE A 70 12.40 -9.66 -5.19
C PHE A 70 12.87 -10.64 -6.26
N ASN A 71 11.95 -11.40 -6.84
CA ASN A 71 12.16 -12.34 -7.94
C ASN A 71 10.81 -12.74 -8.55
N ARG A 72 10.80 -13.77 -9.43
CA ARG A 72 9.59 -14.29 -10.08
C ARG A 72 8.47 -14.73 -9.11
N TYR A 73 8.81 -15.15 -7.90
CA TYR A 73 7.87 -15.75 -6.95
C TYR A 73 7.61 -14.91 -5.70
N MET A 74 8.48 -13.93 -5.42
CA MET A 74 8.48 -13.19 -4.17
C MET A 74 8.24 -11.71 -4.42
N ILE A 75 7.21 -11.19 -3.76
CA ILE A 75 6.86 -9.79 -3.68
C ILE A 75 6.74 -9.38 -2.21
N GLY A 76 7.07 -8.13 -1.90
CA GLY A 76 6.83 -7.58 -0.57
C GLY A 76 6.31 -6.15 -0.64
N THR A 77 5.55 -5.77 0.38
CA THR A 77 4.99 -4.44 0.57
C THR A 77 5.43 -3.90 1.94
N GLN A 78 5.65 -2.59 2.05
CA GLN A 78 5.77 -1.91 3.34
C GLN A 78 4.40 -1.43 3.86
N PHE A 79 3.42 -1.26 2.98
CA PHE A 79 2.03 -1.02 3.37
C PHE A 79 1.32 -2.33 3.71
N HIS A 80 0.14 -2.21 4.32
CA HIS A 80 -0.72 -3.30 4.76
C HIS A 80 -1.87 -3.54 3.78
N PRO A 81 -1.70 -4.34 2.71
CA PRO A 81 -2.80 -4.71 1.81
C PRO A 81 -3.85 -5.59 2.48
N GLU A 82 -3.54 -6.18 3.63
CA GLU A 82 -4.43 -6.99 4.45
C GLU A 82 -5.41 -6.18 5.30
N ALA A 83 -5.21 -4.86 5.38
CA ALA A 83 -5.99 -3.99 6.24
C ALA A 83 -7.49 -4.01 5.84
N ASP A 84 -8.30 -4.63 6.68
CA ASP A 84 -9.76 -4.61 6.56
C ASP A 84 -10.31 -3.32 7.20
N ALA A 85 -10.94 -2.49 6.37
CA ALA A 85 -11.47 -1.21 6.84
C ALA A 85 -12.60 -1.38 7.86
N VAL A 86 -13.38 -2.46 7.77
CA VAL A 86 -14.48 -2.73 8.71
C VAL A 86 -13.93 -3.04 10.11
N GLY A 87 -13.00 -4.00 10.21
CA GLY A 87 -12.33 -4.33 11.46
C GLY A 87 -11.57 -3.15 12.05
N MET A 88 -10.88 -2.36 11.21
CA MET A 88 -10.16 -1.17 11.65
C MET A 88 -11.08 -0.06 12.15
N ALA A 89 -12.22 0.18 11.48
CA ALA A 89 -13.20 1.17 11.92
C ALA A 89 -13.78 0.80 13.29
N LEU A 90 -14.14 -0.46 13.49
CA LEU A 90 -14.61 -0.96 14.78
C LEU A 90 -13.55 -0.77 15.89
N TYR A 91 -12.31 -1.12 15.60
CA TYR A 91 -11.19 -0.97 16.54
C TYR A 91 -10.94 0.50 16.92
N LEU A 92 -10.95 1.42 15.95
CA LEU A 92 -10.73 2.86 16.18
C LEU A 92 -11.88 3.55 16.91
N GLN A 93 -13.07 2.94 16.92
CA GLN A 93 -14.22 3.43 17.68
C GLN A 93 -14.22 2.97 19.13
N THR A 94 -13.34 2.04 19.53
CA THR A 94 -13.16 1.70 20.95
C THR A 94 -12.65 2.91 21.73
N GLU A 95 -13.19 3.14 22.94
CA GLU A 95 -12.88 4.32 23.77
C GLU A 95 -11.38 4.52 23.97
N ASP A 96 -10.66 3.44 24.32
CA ASP A 96 -9.21 3.48 24.56
C ASP A 96 -8.43 3.93 23.31
N LYS A 97 -8.79 3.40 22.13
CA LYS A 97 -8.08 3.71 20.89
C LYS A 97 -8.45 5.06 20.33
N LYS A 98 -9.73 5.44 20.38
CA LYS A 98 -10.17 6.78 20.06
C LYS A 98 -9.41 7.81 20.91
N LYS A 99 -9.36 7.61 22.23
CA LYS A 99 -8.64 8.48 23.14
C LYS A 99 -7.15 8.57 22.80
N THR A 100 -6.49 7.43 22.58
CA THR A 100 -5.06 7.39 22.21
C THR A 100 -4.77 8.15 20.91
N VAL A 101 -5.62 8.02 19.89
CA VAL A 101 -5.42 8.72 18.61
C VAL A 101 -5.67 10.22 18.77
N ILE A 102 -6.71 10.62 19.51
CA ILE A 102 -7.01 12.03 19.77
C ILE A 102 -5.89 12.69 20.57
N GLU A 103 -5.35 12.02 21.58
CA GLU A 103 -4.25 12.56 22.40
C GLU A 103 -2.95 12.74 21.61
N ASN A 104 -2.63 11.80 20.69
CA ASN A 104 -1.39 11.85 19.93
C ASN A 104 -1.47 12.68 18.64
N HIS A 105 -2.65 12.74 18.00
CA HIS A 105 -2.80 13.28 16.65
C HIS A 105 -3.97 14.26 16.48
N GLY A 106 -4.82 14.44 17.50
CA GLY A 106 -5.98 15.32 17.47
C GLY A 106 -7.26 14.67 16.94
N TYR A 107 -8.40 15.29 17.27
CA TYR A 107 -9.73 14.83 16.88
C TYR A 107 -9.94 14.81 15.37
N GLU A 108 -9.53 15.88 14.67
CA GLU A 108 -9.64 15.99 13.21
C GLU A 108 -8.93 14.84 12.50
N LYS A 109 -7.79 14.37 13.04
CA LYS A 109 -7.06 13.25 12.46
C LYS A 109 -7.82 11.93 12.64
N TRP A 110 -8.40 11.71 13.81
CA TRP A 110 -9.25 10.54 14.06
C TRP A 110 -10.46 10.52 13.14
N GLU A 111 -11.16 11.65 13.01
CA GLU A 111 -12.34 11.78 12.14
C GLU A 111 -11.99 11.50 10.67
N SER A 112 -10.91 12.11 10.17
CA SER A 112 -10.38 11.86 8.82
C SER A 112 -10.01 10.39 8.59
N MET A 113 -9.48 9.69 9.61
CA MET A 113 -9.17 8.27 9.51
C MET A 113 -10.46 7.43 9.37
N ILE A 114 -11.50 7.73 10.14
CA ILE A 114 -12.79 7.04 10.05
C ILE A 114 -13.44 7.27 8.68
N GLU A 115 -13.43 8.51 8.18
CA GLU A 115 -13.94 8.83 6.84
C GLU A 115 -13.21 8.06 5.73
N GLN A 116 -11.88 8.00 5.80
CA GLN A 116 -11.07 7.29 4.81
C GLN A 116 -11.24 5.77 4.85
N LEU A 117 -11.57 5.21 6.02
CA LEU A 117 -11.91 3.79 6.17
C LEU A 117 -13.25 3.45 5.50
N ASN A 118 -14.21 4.37 5.55
CA ASN A 118 -15.52 4.16 4.93
C ASN A 118 -15.56 4.45 3.43
N ASP A 119 -14.46 4.95 2.85
CA ASP A 119 -14.35 5.23 1.42
C ASP A 119 -14.01 3.94 0.64
N PRO A 120 -14.95 3.41 -0.18
CA PRO A 120 -14.76 2.16 -0.90
C PRO A 120 -13.62 2.23 -1.92
N ASP A 121 -13.28 3.42 -2.41
CA ASP A 121 -12.22 3.63 -3.40
C ASP A 121 -10.81 3.71 -2.78
N LYS A 122 -10.70 3.59 -1.45
CA LYS A 122 -9.41 3.68 -0.73
C LYS A 122 -8.92 2.32 -0.25
N ILE A 123 -8.98 2.08 1.06
CA ILE A 123 -8.35 0.91 1.70
C ILE A 123 -9.02 -0.37 1.23
N MET A 124 -10.35 -0.37 1.14
CA MET A 124 -11.11 -1.53 0.69
C MET A 124 -10.81 -1.89 -0.76
N TYR A 125 -10.51 -0.90 -1.60
CA TYR A 125 -10.11 -1.15 -2.98
C TYR A 125 -8.75 -1.89 -3.04
N THR A 126 -7.76 -1.44 -2.26
CA THR A 126 -6.46 -2.13 -2.15
C THR A 126 -6.60 -3.54 -1.58
N TYR A 127 -7.41 -3.69 -0.52
CA TYR A 127 -7.72 -4.98 0.11
C TYR A 127 -8.33 -5.98 -0.88
N ALA A 128 -9.27 -5.53 -1.70
CA ALA A 128 -9.97 -6.37 -2.67
C ALA A 128 -9.13 -6.80 -3.88
N HIS A 129 -7.95 -6.18 -4.10
CA HIS A 129 -7.12 -6.44 -5.28
C HIS A 129 -5.77 -7.08 -4.93
N VAL A 130 -4.95 -6.49 -4.06
CA VAL A 130 -3.53 -6.90 -3.94
C VAL A 130 -3.35 -8.36 -3.54
N LEU A 131 -3.92 -8.76 -2.40
CA LEU A 131 -3.83 -10.14 -1.92
C LEU A 131 -4.64 -11.10 -2.78
N PRO A 132 -5.91 -10.81 -3.17
CA PRO A 132 -6.65 -11.67 -4.07
C PRO A 132 -5.96 -11.91 -5.41
N ASN A 133 -5.38 -10.89 -6.04
CA ASN A 133 -4.62 -11.01 -7.29
C ASN A 133 -3.37 -11.88 -7.10
N PHE A 134 -2.62 -11.65 -6.02
CA PHE A 134 -1.46 -12.46 -5.68
C PHE A 134 -1.83 -13.95 -5.52
N LEU A 135 -2.88 -14.24 -4.75
CA LEU A 135 -3.33 -15.61 -4.52
C LEU A 135 -3.81 -16.28 -5.80
N GLN A 136 -4.62 -15.59 -6.62
CA GLN A 136 -5.07 -16.09 -7.92
C GLN A 136 -3.88 -16.42 -8.84
N HIS A 137 -2.90 -15.52 -8.91
CA HIS A 137 -1.68 -15.77 -9.67
C HIS A 137 -0.89 -16.97 -9.10
N ALA A 138 -0.76 -17.08 -7.78
CA ALA A 138 0.00 -18.15 -7.13
C ALA A 138 -0.58 -19.53 -7.42
N ILE A 139 -1.92 -19.64 -7.52
CA ILE A 139 -2.61 -20.91 -7.84
C ILE A 139 -2.83 -21.14 -9.34
N GLY A 140 -2.29 -20.27 -10.20
CA GLY A 140 -2.37 -20.42 -11.66
C GLY A 140 -3.73 -20.07 -12.28
N LEU A 141 -4.64 -19.48 -11.51
CA LEU A 141 -5.85 -18.86 -12.05
C LEU A 141 -5.43 -17.53 -12.67
N ARG A 142 -5.30 -17.49 -14.00
CA ARG A 142 -5.04 -16.24 -14.72
C ARG A 142 -6.19 -15.28 -14.41
N VAL A 143 -5.89 -14.18 -13.73
CA VAL A 143 -6.76 -13.00 -13.71
C VAL A 143 -6.87 -12.55 -15.16
N ALA A 144 -8.05 -12.71 -15.76
CA ALA A 144 -8.28 -12.24 -17.11
C ALA A 144 -8.07 -10.72 -17.12
N VAL A 145 -7.06 -10.26 -17.85
CA VAL A 145 -6.96 -8.85 -18.22
C VAL A 145 -7.98 -8.65 -19.35
N PRO A 146 -8.95 -7.73 -19.24
CA PRO A 146 -9.81 -7.40 -20.37
C PRO A 146 -8.92 -6.89 -21.51
N ALA A 147 -9.16 -7.40 -22.72
CA ALA A 147 -8.45 -6.99 -23.93
C ALA A 147 -8.61 -5.50 -24.24
#